data_AF-A0A935EP05-F1
#
_entry.id   AF-A0A935EP05-F1
#
_cell.length_a   1.000
_cell.length_b   1.000
_cell.length_c   1.000
_cell.angle_alpha   90.00
_cell.angle_beta   90.00
_cell.angle_gamma   90.00
#
_symmetry.space_group_name_H-M   'P 1'
#
loop_
_entity.id
_entity.type
_entity.pdbx_description
1 polymer ?
#
loop_
_entity_poly.entity_id
_entity_poly.type
_entity_poly.pdbx_seq_one_letter_code
_entity_poly.pdbx_strand_id
1 'polypeptide(L)'
;MEAYKRLVGNSLAIGHKKAWGLLMVLAIVGVFAGAKVFGQKTIWKVEYSGAMREMFATGDIAGKTEMSKLKPQQHLYGVGPLEDLSGEIMVWDGNPLISFVKDKGVKVATDPNAKAVFLFDAGCQMAEMPVPADIKTYDQFEKFVADSAESIGLSSAEPFPFLLKGDFRSVEIHINDYRPDGAKLTREKHDAPEI
;
A
#
# COMPACT_ATOMS: atom_id res chain seq x y z
N MET A 1 -57.06 16.90 44.85
CA MET A 1 -57.64 16.30 43.64
C MET A 1 -56.49 15.85 42.77
N GLU A 2 -56.00 14.64 42.97
CA GLU A 2 -56.67 13.37 42.64
C GLU A 2 -56.17 12.86 41.29
N ALA A 3 -55.08 12.13 41.34
CA ALA A 3 -55.04 10.82 40.73
C ALA A 3 -54.47 9.83 41.77
N TYR A 4 -55.30 9.63 42.80
CA TYR A 4 -55.70 8.32 43.28
C TYR A 4 -54.62 7.32 43.69
N LYS A 5 -54.33 7.37 45.00
CA LYS A 5 -54.03 6.18 45.81
C LYS A 5 -54.99 5.03 45.47
N ARG A 6 -54.43 3.81 45.43
CA ARG A 6 -55.03 2.45 45.56
C ARG A 6 -54.79 1.64 44.28
N LEU A 7 -53.96 0.61 44.34
CA LEU A 7 -54.26 -0.59 45.11
C LEU A 7 -53.10 -1.05 46.00
N VAL A 8 -53.37 -1.04 47.30
CA VAL A 8 -52.67 -1.80 48.34
C VAL A 8 -53.17 -3.24 48.25
N GLY A 9 -52.28 -4.23 48.41
CA GLY A 9 -52.75 -5.62 48.48
C GLY A 9 -51.68 -6.69 48.68
N ASN A 10 -51.05 -6.69 49.86
CA ASN A 10 -50.66 -7.86 50.66
C ASN A 10 -49.74 -8.99 50.13
N SER A 11 -48.77 -9.30 51.00
CA SER A 11 -48.43 -10.64 51.52
C SER A 11 -47.22 -11.38 50.94
N LEU A 12 -46.15 -11.35 51.74
CA LEU A 12 -45.37 -12.50 52.24
C LEU A 12 -45.05 -13.65 51.27
N ALA A 13 -43.76 -13.80 50.95
CA ALA A 13 -43.09 -15.10 51.02
C ALA A 13 -41.58 -14.90 51.23
N ILE A 14 -41.15 -15.17 52.46
CA ILE A 14 -39.76 -15.30 52.88
C ILE A 14 -39.25 -16.64 52.33
N GLY A 15 -38.20 -16.61 51.52
CA GLY A 15 -37.50 -17.80 51.03
C GLY A 15 -36.01 -17.74 51.35
N HIS A 16 -35.64 -18.24 52.53
CA HIS A 16 -34.26 -18.50 52.92
C HIS A 16 -33.60 -19.56 52.03
N LYS A 17 -32.44 -19.26 51.43
CA LYS A 17 -31.33 -20.22 51.31
C LYS A 17 -29.99 -19.51 51.52
N LYS A 18 -29.30 -19.92 52.57
CA LYS A 18 -27.93 -19.55 52.95
C LYS A 18 -26.93 -20.34 52.10
N ALA A 19 -25.83 -19.72 51.66
CA ALA A 19 -24.53 -20.39 51.55
C ALA A 19 -23.40 -19.35 51.49
N TRP A 20 -22.50 -19.42 52.46
CA TRP A 20 -21.18 -18.76 52.44
C TRP A 20 -20.25 -19.46 51.45
N GLY A 21 -19.33 -18.71 50.85
CA GLY A 21 -18.21 -19.23 50.05
C GLY A 21 -17.45 -18.06 49.44
N LEU A 22 -16.59 -17.40 50.22
CA LEU A 22 -15.14 -17.57 50.21
C LEU A 22 -14.47 -17.01 48.94
N LEU A 23 -13.81 -15.88 49.16
CA LEU A 23 -12.60 -15.36 48.50
C LEU A 23 -11.90 -16.34 47.53
N MET A 24 -11.74 -15.95 46.27
CA MET A 24 -10.61 -16.41 45.44
C MET A 24 -9.94 -15.21 44.80
N VAL A 25 -8.84 -14.79 45.44
CA VAL A 25 -7.80 -13.94 44.85
C VAL A 25 -7.02 -14.82 43.88
N LEU A 26 -7.03 -14.49 42.59
CA LEU A 26 -6.05 -15.00 41.64
C LEU A 26 -5.16 -13.83 41.21
N ALA A 27 -4.02 -13.74 41.90
CA ALA A 27 -2.88 -12.95 41.45
C ALA A 27 -2.26 -13.64 40.23
N ILE A 28 -2.46 -13.07 39.04
CA ILE A 28 -1.65 -13.44 37.87
C ILE A 28 -0.44 -12.50 37.87
N VAL A 29 0.60 -12.91 38.59
CA VAL A 29 1.96 -12.42 38.34
C VAL A 29 2.49 -13.20 37.14
N GLY A 30 2.20 -12.70 35.95
CA GLY A 30 2.81 -13.16 34.70
C GLY A 30 4.03 -12.31 34.40
N VAL A 31 5.20 -12.73 34.87
CA VAL A 31 6.49 -12.25 34.33
C VAL A 31 6.56 -12.74 32.88
N PHE A 32 6.22 -11.88 31.93
CA PHE A 32 6.56 -12.12 30.53
C PHE A 32 8.06 -11.87 30.37
N ALA A 33 8.84 -12.91 30.68
CA ALA A 33 10.18 -13.07 30.14
C ALA A 33 10.10 -12.91 28.62
N GLY A 34 10.98 -12.08 28.07
CA GLY A 34 10.93 -11.55 26.71
C GLY A 34 10.38 -12.55 25.71
N ALA A 35 9.16 -12.27 25.23
CA ALA A 35 8.73 -12.81 23.96
C ALA A 35 9.73 -12.26 22.94
N LYS A 36 10.65 -13.11 22.46
CA LYS A 36 11.16 -12.91 21.11
C LYS A 36 9.92 -12.91 20.24
N VAL A 37 9.52 -11.72 19.78
CA VAL A 37 8.54 -11.58 18.70
C VAL A 37 9.14 -12.42 17.58
N PHE A 38 8.59 -13.61 17.37
CA PHE A 38 8.94 -14.42 16.22
C PHE A 38 8.62 -13.57 15.01
N GLY A 39 9.67 -13.22 14.25
CA GLY A 39 9.56 -12.41 13.04
C GLY A 39 8.40 -12.93 12.22
N GLN A 40 7.32 -12.15 12.21
CA GLN A 40 6.17 -12.46 11.41
C GLN A 40 6.65 -12.34 9.97
N LYS A 41 6.86 -13.49 9.30
CA LYS A 41 7.24 -13.51 7.89
C LYS A 41 6.23 -12.64 7.16
N THR A 42 6.67 -11.47 6.71
CA THR A 42 5.82 -10.52 6.01
C THR A 42 5.37 -11.20 4.73
N ILE A 43 4.10 -11.61 4.71
CA ILE A 43 3.43 -12.28 3.61
C ILE A 43 2.97 -11.24 2.59
N TRP A 44 3.93 -10.56 1.98
CA TRP A 44 3.68 -9.82 0.76
C TRP A 44 4.43 -10.51 -0.38
N LYS A 45 3.87 -10.38 -1.58
CA LYS A 45 4.47 -10.88 -2.81
C LYS A 45 4.31 -9.77 -3.83
N VAL A 46 5.43 -9.36 -4.44
CA VAL A 46 5.37 -8.49 -5.61
C VAL A 46 4.84 -9.33 -6.77
N GLU A 47 3.66 -8.97 -7.24
CA GLU A 47 3.07 -9.51 -8.46
C GLU A 47 3.42 -8.60 -9.63
N TYR A 48 3.44 -9.17 -10.83
CA TYR A 48 3.64 -8.40 -12.04
C TYR A 48 2.79 -8.96 -13.18
N SER A 49 2.39 -8.07 -14.08
CA SER A 49 1.69 -8.40 -15.32
C SER A 49 2.35 -7.66 -16.48
N GLY A 50 2.53 -8.34 -17.61
CA GLY A 50 3.39 -7.85 -18.69
C GLY A 50 4.87 -7.80 -18.29
N ALA A 51 5.72 -7.23 -19.15
CA ALA A 51 7.12 -7.02 -18.84
C ALA A 51 7.74 -5.91 -19.69
N MET A 52 8.49 -5.00 -19.07
CA MET A 52 9.25 -3.97 -19.78
C MET A 52 10.21 -4.55 -20.84
N ARG A 53 10.83 -5.71 -20.56
CA ARG A 53 11.69 -6.40 -21.53
C ARG A 53 10.94 -6.79 -22.80
N GLU A 54 9.70 -7.24 -22.65
CA GLU A 54 8.85 -7.63 -23.79
C GLU A 54 8.46 -6.40 -24.61
N MET A 55 8.03 -5.32 -23.93
CA MET A 55 7.73 -4.02 -24.55
C MET A 55 8.85 -3.54 -25.47
N PHE A 56 10.11 -3.54 -25.02
CA PHE A 56 11.23 -3.13 -25.87
C PHE A 56 11.59 -4.15 -26.96
N ALA A 57 11.44 -5.44 -26.69
CA ALA A 57 11.74 -6.47 -27.69
C ALA A 57 10.78 -6.39 -28.89
N THR A 58 9.47 -6.28 -28.61
CA THR A 58 8.40 -6.31 -29.61
C THR A 58 8.02 -4.91 -30.12
N GLY A 59 8.20 -3.87 -29.30
CA GLY A 59 7.61 -2.55 -29.52
C GLY A 59 6.12 -2.49 -29.16
N ASP A 60 5.58 -3.52 -28.50
CA ASP A 60 4.17 -3.58 -28.12
C ASP A 60 3.91 -2.78 -26.84
N ILE A 61 3.22 -1.66 -27.00
CA ILE A 61 2.81 -0.74 -25.94
C ILE A 61 1.30 -0.79 -25.67
N ALA A 62 0.60 -1.81 -26.18
CA ALA A 62 -0.82 -1.96 -25.91
C ALA A 62 -1.07 -2.36 -24.45
N GLY A 63 -2.14 -1.84 -23.87
CA GLY A 63 -2.55 -2.15 -22.50
C GLY A 63 -2.84 -3.64 -22.29
N LYS A 64 -2.19 -4.24 -21.28
CA LYS A 64 -2.33 -5.66 -20.89
C LYS A 64 -3.18 -5.84 -19.64
N THR A 65 -3.11 -4.89 -18.72
CA THR A 65 -3.78 -4.96 -17.42
C THR A 65 -4.72 -3.78 -17.23
N GLU A 66 -6.02 -4.04 -17.21
CA GLU A 66 -7.06 -3.02 -17.04
C GLU A 66 -7.34 -2.76 -15.56
N MET A 67 -7.44 -1.49 -15.18
CA MET A 67 -7.58 -1.07 -13.78
C MET A 67 -8.86 -1.60 -13.14
N SER A 68 -9.94 -1.77 -13.91
CA SER A 68 -11.21 -2.38 -13.46
C SER A 68 -11.06 -3.82 -12.97
N LYS A 69 -9.98 -4.52 -13.37
CA LYS A 69 -9.69 -5.90 -12.97
C LYS A 69 -8.90 -5.98 -11.67
N LEU A 70 -8.30 -4.87 -11.23
CA LEU A 70 -7.70 -4.78 -9.91
C LEU A 70 -8.83 -4.81 -8.89
N LYS A 71 -8.83 -5.83 -8.04
CA LYS A 71 -9.80 -5.90 -6.95
C LYS A 71 -9.51 -4.75 -5.99
N PRO A 72 -10.49 -3.88 -5.68
CA PRO A 72 -10.31 -2.85 -4.67
C PRO A 72 -9.94 -3.53 -3.35
N GLN A 73 -8.71 -3.30 -2.88
CA GLN A 73 -8.17 -3.90 -1.68
C GLN A 73 -7.33 -2.85 -0.96
N GLN A 74 -7.62 -2.66 0.34
CA GLN A 74 -6.76 -1.85 1.19
C GLN A 74 -5.34 -2.39 1.17
N HIS A 75 -4.39 -1.47 1.20
CA HIS A 75 -2.97 -1.74 1.23
C HIS A 75 -2.43 -2.42 -0.03
N LEU A 76 -3.11 -2.23 -1.16
CA LEU A 76 -2.58 -2.54 -2.48
C LEU A 76 -1.84 -1.34 -3.05
N TYR A 77 -0.59 -1.54 -3.43
CA TYR A 77 0.25 -0.52 -4.05
C TYR A 77 0.83 -1.05 -5.35
N GLY A 78 1.04 -0.18 -6.33
CA GLY A 78 1.59 -0.61 -7.61
C GLY A 78 1.95 0.54 -8.53
N VAL A 79 2.77 0.23 -9.54
CA VAL A 79 3.28 1.19 -10.53
C VAL A 79 3.40 0.54 -11.89
N GLY A 80 3.15 1.31 -12.94
CA GLY A 80 3.34 0.88 -14.32
C GLY A 80 2.95 1.96 -15.33
N PRO A 81 3.45 1.89 -16.57
CA PRO A 81 3.12 2.87 -17.58
C PRO A 81 1.71 2.63 -18.15
N LEU A 82 1.02 3.73 -18.46
CA LEU A 82 -0.25 3.72 -19.18
C LEU A 82 -0.04 3.18 -20.60
N GLU A 83 -1.08 2.58 -21.18
CA GLU A 83 -1.09 2.15 -22.57
C GLU A 83 -0.67 3.26 -23.53
N ASP A 84 -0.07 2.85 -24.64
CA ASP A 84 0.58 3.72 -25.63
C ASP A 84 1.73 4.58 -25.06
N LEU A 85 2.19 4.29 -23.84
CA LEU A 85 3.18 5.09 -23.11
C LEU A 85 2.75 6.57 -23.01
N SER A 86 1.47 6.81 -22.77
CA SER A 86 0.85 8.14 -22.72
C SER A 86 0.68 8.69 -21.29
N GLY A 87 1.30 8.04 -20.31
CA GLY A 87 1.27 8.44 -18.92
C GLY A 87 1.81 7.35 -17.99
N GLU A 88 1.60 7.55 -16.70
CA GLU A 88 1.93 6.60 -15.63
C GLU A 88 0.70 6.25 -14.81
N ILE A 89 0.68 5.03 -14.28
CA ILE A 89 -0.30 4.53 -13.33
C ILE A 89 0.39 4.31 -11.99
N MET A 90 -0.20 4.86 -10.93
CA MET A 90 0.13 4.55 -9.54
C MET A 90 -1.12 4.01 -8.84
N VAL A 91 -1.05 2.81 -8.29
CA VAL A 91 -2.09 2.29 -7.39
C VAL A 91 -1.72 2.70 -5.98
N TRP A 92 -2.58 3.50 -5.35
CA TRP A 92 -2.39 4.01 -3.99
C TRP A 92 -3.49 3.51 -3.06
N ASP A 93 -3.13 2.61 -2.14
CA ASP A 93 -4.05 2.01 -1.17
C ASP A 93 -5.32 1.44 -1.85
N GLY A 94 -5.10 0.74 -2.97
CA GLY A 94 -6.16 0.15 -3.80
C GLY A 94 -6.83 1.09 -4.80
N ASN A 95 -6.41 2.36 -4.90
CA ASN A 95 -6.99 3.34 -5.82
C ASN A 95 -6.03 3.64 -6.98
N PRO A 96 -6.36 3.31 -8.23
CA PRO A 96 -5.56 3.68 -9.39
C PRO A 96 -5.63 5.19 -9.65
N LEU A 97 -4.47 5.82 -9.76
CA LEU A 97 -4.25 7.21 -10.14
C LEU A 97 -3.43 7.23 -11.42
N ILE A 98 -3.88 7.99 -12.40
CA ILE A 98 -3.26 8.07 -13.73
C ILE A 98 -2.72 9.47 -13.91
N SER A 99 -1.42 9.60 -14.09
CA SER A 99 -0.77 10.87 -14.42
C SER A 99 -0.39 10.92 -15.90
N PHE A 100 -0.73 12.02 -16.58
CA PHE A 100 -0.49 12.19 -18.00
C PHE A 100 -0.23 13.65 -18.35
N VAL A 101 0.38 13.90 -19.51
CA VAL A 101 0.66 15.26 -19.99
C VAL A 101 -0.53 15.79 -20.78
N LYS A 102 -0.97 17.02 -20.47
CA LYS A 102 -1.98 17.76 -21.22
C LYS A 102 -1.74 19.25 -21.13
N ASP A 103 -1.82 19.96 -22.27
CA ASP A 103 -1.67 21.41 -22.36
C ASP A 103 -0.36 21.92 -21.70
N LYS A 104 0.74 21.18 -21.88
CA LYS A 104 2.08 21.42 -21.29
C LYS A 104 2.14 21.31 -19.75
N GLY A 105 1.15 20.68 -19.13
CA GLY A 105 1.16 20.40 -17.70
C GLY A 105 0.84 18.95 -17.41
N VAL A 106 1.17 18.51 -16.20
CA VAL A 106 0.77 17.21 -15.68
C VAL A 106 -0.66 17.29 -15.17
N LYS A 107 -1.47 16.30 -15.52
CA LYS A 107 -2.82 16.07 -14.97
C LYS A 107 -2.85 14.71 -14.29
N VAL A 108 -3.70 14.60 -13.26
CA VAL A 108 -3.97 13.34 -12.58
C VAL A 108 -5.48 13.07 -12.65
N ALA A 109 -5.86 11.85 -12.98
CA ALA A 109 -7.25 11.41 -13.03
C ALA A 109 -7.39 9.96 -12.54
N THR A 110 -8.64 9.55 -12.32
CA THR A 110 -9.01 8.16 -12.09
C THR A 110 -9.81 7.67 -13.30
N ASP A 111 -9.43 6.53 -13.87
CA ASP A 111 -10.19 5.88 -14.94
C ASP A 111 -10.13 4.36 -14.75
N PRO A 112 -11.26 3.69 -14.47
CA PRO A 112 -11.29 2.24 -14.32
C PRO A 112 -10.98 1.51 -15.63
N ASN A 113 -11.14 2.15 -16.79
CA ASN A 113 -10.88 1.52 -18.09
C ASN A 113 -9.43 1.69 -18.54
N ALA A 114 -8.63 2.48 -17.81
CA ALA A 114 -7.21 2.63 -18.10
C ALA A 114 -6.50 1.28 -18.05
N LYS A 115 -5.50 1.12 -18.91
CA LYS A 115 -4.72 -0.11 -19.00
C LYS A 115 -3.25 0.17 -18.86
N ALA A 116 -2.56 -0.68 -18.10
CA ALA A 116 -1.12 -0.65 -18.00
C ALA A 116 -0.48 -1.53 -19.08
N VAL A 117 0.63 -1.10 -19.68
CA VAL A 117 1.45 -1.96 -20.57
C VAL A 117 2.04 -3.12 -19.77
N PHE A 118 2.56 -2.79 -18.58
CA PHE A 118 2.91 -3.73 -17.54
C PHE A 118 2.63 -3.06 -16.19
N LEU A 119 2.40 -3.86 -15.16
CA LEU A 119 2.14 -3.38 -13.80
C LEU A 119 2.92 -4.24 -12.81
N PHE A 120 3.59 -3.59 -11.86
CA PHE A 120 4.10 -4.23 -10.65
C PHE A 120 3.22 -3.81 -9.48
N ASP A 121 2.76 -4.76 -8.67
CA ASP A 121 1.91 -4.46 -7.52
C ASP A 121 2.16 -5.40 -6.34
N ALA A 122 1.80 -4.95 -5.15
CA ALA A 122 1.92 -5.72 -3.92
C ALA A 122 0.86 -5.30 -2.89
N GLY A 123 0.12 -6.28 -2.38
CA GLY A 123 -0.72 -6.12 -1.19
C GLY A 123 0.11 -6.28 0.07
N CYS A 124 0.32 -5.22 0.85
CA CYS A 124 1.17 -5.27 2.04
C CYS A 124 0.88 -4.17 3.06
N GLN A 125 0.95 -4.51 4.35
CA GLN A 125 1.00 -3.51 5.40
C GLN A 125 2.41 -2.91 5.47
N MET A 126 2.49 -1.58 5.52
CA MET A 126 3.75 -0.85 5.55
C MET A 126 4.23 -0.68 6.99
N ALA A 127 5.50 -1.02 7.25
CA ALA A 127 6.18 -0.61 8.47
C ALA A 127 6.76 0.79 8.28
N GLU A 128 6.60 1.66 9.28
CA GLU A 128 7.15 3.01 9.22
C GLU A 128 8.56 3.04 9.82
N MET A 129 9.49 3.62 9.07
CA MET A 129 10.86 3.87 9.51
C MET A 129 11.24 5.30 9.13
N PRO A 130 11.69 6.14 10.09
CA PRO A 130 12.12 7.49 9.78
C PRO A 130 13.40 7.46 8.96
N VAL A 131 13.46 8.27 7.90
CA VAL A 131 14.69 8.46 7.12
C VAL A 131 15.65 9.35 7.92
N PRO A 132 16.87 8.89 8.23
CA PRO A 132 17.88 9.71 8.91
C PRO A 132 18.18 11.02 8.18
N ALA A 133 18.32 12.11 8.93
CA ALA A 133 18.51 13.45 8.36
C ALA A 133 19.88 13.62 7.67
N ASP A 134 20.83 12.74 7.90
CA ASP A 134 22.17 12.70 7.30
C ASP A 134 22.22 11.99 5.94
N ILE A 135 21.13 11.34 5.50
CA ILE A 135 20.97 10.85 4.14
C ILE A 135 20.70 12.03 3.21
N LYS A 136 21.63 12.28 2.29
CA LYS A 136 21.64 13.43 1.36
C LYS A 136 21.78 13.04 -0.12
N THR A 137 22.11 11.80 -0.43
CA THR A 137 22.31 11.32 -1.81
C THR A 137 21.43 10.11 -2.12
N TYR A 138 21.24 9.83 -3.41
CA TYR A 138 20.52 8.64 -3.87
C TYR A 138 21.21 7.35 -3.38
N ASP A 139 22.53 7.22 -3.55
CA ASP A 139 23.27 6.04 -3.07
C ASP A 139 23.11 5.79 -1.57
N GLN A 140 23.10 6.87 -0.76
CA GLN A 140 22.86 6.76 0.69
C GLN A 140 21.43 6.29 0.97
N PHE A 141 20.46 6.80 0.22
CA PHE A 141 19.06 6.42 0.37
C PHE A 141 18.81 4.97 -0.07
N GLU A 142 19.35 4.55 -1.21
CA GLU A 142 19.26 3.17 -1.70
C GLU A 142 19.87 2.19 -0.69
N LYS A 143 21.05 2.52 -0.16
CA LYS A 143 21.68 1.73 0.90
C LYS A 143 20.80 1.68 2.15
N PHE A 144 20.23 2.81 2.57
CA PHE A 144 19.34 2.85 3.72
C PHE A 144 18.09 1.99 3.52
N VAL A 145 17.48 1.99 2.34
CA VAL A 145 16.30 1.16 2.03
C VAL A 145 16.66 -0.33 2.10
N ALA A 146 17.79 -0.73 1.52
CA ALA A 146 18.29 -2.11 1.59
C ALA A 146 18.61 -2.55 3.03
N ASP A 147 19.38 -1.75 3.76
CA ASP A 147 19.75 -2.03 5.16
C ASP A 147 18.49 -2.10 6.06
N SER A 148 17.51 -1.23 5.81
CA SER A 148 16.25 -1.20 6.54
C SER A 148 15.43 -2.47 6.30
N ALA A 149 15.36 -2.94 5.05
CA ALA A 149 14.70 -4.20 4.70
C ALA A 149 15.37 -5.39 5.41
N GLU A 150 16.71 -5.47 5.34
CA GLU A 150 17.48 -6.52 6.01
C GLU A 150 17.30 -6.51 7.53
N SER A 151 17.21 -5.32 8.15
CA SER A 151 17.03 -5.17 9.60
C SER A 151 15.72 -5.76 10.13
N ILE A 152 14.69 -5.85 9.27
CA ILE A 152 13.39 -6.46 9.58
C ILE A 152 13.25 -7.88 9.02
N GLY A 153 14.35 -8.47 8.54
CA GLY A 153 14.41 -9.86 8.07
C GLY A 153 13.94 -10.07 6.62
N LEU A 154 13.84 -9.00 5.82
CA LEU A 154 13.62 -9.12 4.38
C LEU A 154 14.96 -9.36 3.67
N SER A 155 14.91 -10.08 2.55
CA SER A 155 16.05 -10.19 1.65
C SER A 155 16.08 -8.99 0.71
N SER A 156 17.17 -8.24 0.70
CA SER A 156 17.41 -7.16 -0.27
C SER A 156 17.62 -7.67 -1.71
N ALA A 157 17.82 -8.98 -1.87
CA ALA A 157 17.94 -9.64 -3.18
C ALA A 157 16.59 -9.99 -3.83
N GLU A 158 15.49 -9.93 -3.07
CA GLU A 158 14.13 -10.13 -3.57
C GLU A 158 13.44 -8.77 -3.74
N PRO A 159 12.55 -8.59 -4.72
CA PRO A 159 11.83 -7.33 -4.90
C PRO A 159 10.92 -7.10 -3.69
N PHE A 160 10.91 -5.88 -3.14
CA PHE A 160 10.01 -5.49 -2.05
C PHE A 160 9.40 -4.12 -2.29
N PRO A 161 8.12 -3.91 -1.92
CA PRO A 161 7.50 -2.59 -2.00
C PRO A 161 8.00 -1.72 -0.85
N PHE A 162 8.20 -0.43 -1.12
CA PHE A 162 8.38 0.59 -0.09
C PHE A 162 7.68 1.88 -0.52
N LEU A 163 7.38 2.74 0.47
CA LEU A 163 6.85 4.07 0.24
C LEU A 163 7.77 5.09 0.93
N LEU A 164 8.05 6.18 0.23
CA LEU A 164 8.70 7.34 0.82
C LEU A 164 7.66 8.44 1.03
N LYS A 165 7.43 8.83 2.28
CA LYS A 165 6.48 9.89 2.67
C LYS A 165 7.23 11.01 3.38
N GLY A 166 6.91 12.26 3.06
CA GLY A 166 7.45 13.41 3.75
C GLY A 166 7.24 14.70 2.96
N ASP A 167 7.75 15.80 3.52
CA ASP A 167 7.81 17.07 2.83
C ASP A 167 9.08 17.12 1.97
N PHE A 168 8.89 17.23 0.66
CA PHE A 168 10.00 17.31 -0.29
C PHE A 168 10.21 18.77 -0.70
N ARG A 169 11.46 19.23 -0.65
CA ARG A 169 11.82 20.56 -1.18
C ARG A 169 11.64 20.63 -2.70
N SER A 170 11.96 19.54 -3.39
CA SER A 170 11.84 19.38 -4.84
C SER A 170 11.75 17.89 -5.16
N VAL A 171 10.99 17.56 -6.20
CA VAL A 171 10.89 16.20 -6.75
C VAL A 171 11.02 16.34 -8.26
N GLU A 172 11.88 15.53 -8.86
CA GLU A 172 11.94 15.34 -10.31
C GLU A 172 11.17 14.06 -10.64
N ILE A 173 10.19 14.18 -11.54
CA ILE A 173 9.33 13.07 -11.94
C ILE A 173 9.41 12.90 -13.45
N HIS A 174 9.48 11.65 -13.89
CA HIS A 174 9.29 11.27 -15.28
C HIS A 174 7.83 10.87 -15.49
N ILE A 175 7.23 11.32 -16.59
CA ILE A 175 5.92 10.86 -17.05
C ILE A 175 6.05 10.58 -18.53
N ASN A 176 5.75 9.35 -18.95
CA ASN A 176 5.70 9.00 -20.35
C ASN A 176 4.65 9.88 -21.11
N ASP A 177 5.05 10.49 -22.23
CA ASP A 177 4.18 11.21 -23.18
C ASP A 177 4.53 10.82 -24.62
N TYR A 178 4.73 9.52 -24.85
CA TYR A 178 5.24 9.02 -26.13
C TYR A 178 4.34 9.43 -27.29
N ARG A 179 4.95 10.06 -28.30
CA ARG A 179 4.27 10.47 -29.53
C ARG A 179 4.76 9.63 -30.70
N PRO A 180 3.93 8.72 -31.24
CA PRO A 180 4.34 7.86 -32.34
C PRO A 180 4.78 8.69 -33.56
N ASP A 181 6.01 8.47 -34.01
CA ASP A 181 6.60 9.07 -35.21
C ASP A 181 6.67 8.06 -36.38
N GLY A 182 6.11 6.87 -36.18
CA GLY A 182 6.16 5.75 -37.13
C GLY A 182 7.42 4.90 -37.07
N ALA A 183 8.41 5.25 -36.24
CA ALA A 183 9.59 4.41 -36.00
C ALA A 183 9.37 3.46 -34.80
N LYS A 184 10.16 2.38 -34.77
CA LYS A 184 10.10 1.39 -33.69
C LYS A 184 10.49 2.04 -32.36
N LEU A 185 9.75 1.74 -31.29
CA LEU A 185 10.14 2.08 -29.93
C LEU A 185 11.47 1.41 -29.57
N THR A 186 12.41 2.19 -29.03
CA THR A 186 13.67 1.69 -28.46
C THR A 186 13.84 2.22 -27.05
N ARG A 187 14.79 1.66 -26.30
CA ARG A 187 15.12 2.13 -24.97
C ARG A 187 15.66 3.56 -25.00
N GLU A 188 16.52 3.87 -25.96
CA GLU A 188 17.07 5.22 -26.14
C GLU A 188 15.97 6.25 -26.42
N LYS A 189 14.94 5.88 -27.19
CA LYS A 189 13.79 6.77 -27.45
C LYS A 189 12.92 6.97 -26.21
N HIS A 190 12.68 5.92 -25.44
CA HIS A 190 11.93 5.99 -24.18
C HIS A 190 12.66 6.83 -23.13
N ASP A 191 13.99 6.68 -23.03
CA ASP A 191 14.82 7.36 -22.03
C ASP A 191 15.21 8.79 -22.47
N ALA A 192 14.86 9.20 -23.70
CA ALA A 192 15.17 10.54 -24.20
C ALA A 192 14.28 11.59 -23.52
N PRO A 193 14.83 12.72 -23.07
CA PRO A 193 14.01 13.81 -22.57
C PRO A 193 13.13 14.36 -23.70
N GLU A 194 11.82 14.37 -23.50
CA GLU A 194 10.90 15.03 -24.43
C GLU A 194 11.00 16.55 -24.25
N ILE A 195 11.18 17.27 -25.38
CA ILE A 195 11.48 18.71 -25.46
C ILE A 195 10.19 19.54 -25.32
#